data_AF-A0NTD4-F1
#
_entry.id   AF-A0NTD4-F1
#
_cell.length_a   1.000
_cell.length_b   1.000
_cell.length_c   1.000
_cell.angle_alpha   90.00
_cell.angle_beta   90.00
_cell.angle_gamma   90.00
#
_symmetry.space_group_name_H-M   'P 1'
#
loop_
_entity.id
_entity.type
_entity.pdbx_description
1 polymer ?
#
loop_
_entity_poly.entity_id
_entity_poly.type
_entity_poly.pdbx_seq_one_letter_code
_entity_poly.pdbx_strand_id
1 'polypeptide(L)'
;MGKNIVVCCDGTGNQIEKNLSNVLKLFRVCRKNDEQCVYYNAGIGTIGSSDAWARYRQNTKAVFELATGYGLDGDILAPYDFICRNFQEGDEIFLFGFSRGAYTVRALAGFIHMIGLLPVDQLNIANYALRAYKQASYEGDFTVPWHFAKVSGSKPARIKFLGVWDTVASVIVPRPDRFIPQLLTLPYTRRNPSVEVFRHAMAIDENRRMFRLNRWEEPQPFVKNPFDRKAEPVSQDIKQVWFAGCHSDIGGGYPEEESGLAKYPLDWMLREAIAHGLNVNPATRNYIVLGKARMGSKVRYTKPDHLADAHNSLTAGWRPLEYFPKSAKWMEWTRRKFAGMYLPQAEPRVIGGSSRKPIIHKSAVDRKNGSDYDPENFPTDFDTES
;
A
#
# COMPACT_ATOMS: atom_id res chain seq x y z
N MET A 1 -1.75 28.75 -8.34
CA MET A 1 -0.93 27.59 -7.96
C MET A 1 -1.91 26.46 -7.70
N GLY A 2 -1.70 25.26 -8.24
CA GLY A 2 -2.61 24.13 -7.99
C GLY A 2 -2.52 23.65 -6.54
N LYS A 3 -3.56 22.97 -6.06
CA LYS A 3 -3.61 22.39 -4.71
C LYS A 3 -3.23 20.91 -4.73
N ASN A 4 -2.93 20.39 -3.55
CA ASN A 4 -2.71 18.96 -3.35
C ASN A 4 -4.03 18.24 -3.05
N ILE A 5 -4.28 17.13 -3.72
CA ILE A 5 -5.38 16.21 -3.42
C ILE A 5 -4.78 14.93 -2.87
N VAL A 6 -4.93 14.73 -1.58
CA VAL A 6 -4.32 13.65 -0.82
C VAL A 6 -5.38 12.61 -0.48
N VAL A 7 -5.16 11.37 -0.88
CA VAL A 7 -6.00 10.21 -0.54
C VAL A 7 -5.20 9.25 0.31
N CYS A 8 -5.73 8.87 1.47
CA CYS A 8 -5.15 7.93 2.40
C CYS A 8 -6.09 6.73 2.59
N CYS A 9 -5.75 5.56 2.05
CA CYS A 9 -6.54 4.34 2.21
C CYS A 9 -5.84 3.34 3.14
N ASP A 10 -6.48 3.01 4.25
CA ASP A 10 -5.96 2.06 5.23
C ASP A 10 -6.28 0.59 4.86
N GLY A 11 -5.58 -0.34 5.50
CA GLY A 11 -5.86 -1.78 5.42
C GLY A 11 -7.06 -2.20 6.28
N THR A 12 -7.49 -3.45 6.12
CA THR A 12 -8.58 -4.05 6.91
C THR A 12 -8.30 -4.05 8.40
N GLY A 13 -9.32 -3.79 9.21
CA GLY A 13 -9.30 -4.06 10.65
C GLY A 13 -8.60 -2.99 11.48
N ASN A 14 -8.09 -1.93 10.85
CA ASN A 14 -7.54 -0.76 11.53
C ASN A 14 -8.68 0.16 12.00
N GLN A 15 -9.16 -0.07 13.22
CA GLN A 15 -10.16 0.79 13.86
C GLN A 15 -9.52 2.07 14.41
N ILE A 16 -10.29 3.17 14.34
CA ILE A 16 -9.87 4.53 14.71
C ILE A 16 -9.59 4.69 16.22
N GLU A 17 -9.85 3.66 17.05
CA GLU A 17 -10.02 3.87 18.49
C GLU A 17 -8.81 3.54 19.39
N LYS A 18 -7.83 2.72 18.98
CA LYS A 18 -6.69 2.40 19.86
C LYS A 18 -5.32 2.33 19.18
N ASN A 19 -5.19 1.54 18.12
CA ASN A 19 -3.90 1.32 17.47
C ASN A 19 -3.90 1.95 16.08
N LEU A 20 -3.13 3.02 15.91
CA LEU A 20 -3.14 3.80 14.68
C LEU A 20 -2.16 3.23 13.66
N SER A 21 -2.63 3.02 12.43
CA SER A 21 -1.77 2.76 11.27
C SER A 21 -0.92 3.99 10.93
N ASN A 22 0.12 3.76 10.15
CA ASN A 22 0.94 4.82 9.55
C ASN A 22 0.16 5.65 8.53
N VAL A 23 -0.87 5.08 7.88
CA VAL A 23 -1.79 5.82 7.01
C VAL A 23 -2.59 6.85 7.81
N LEU A 24 -3.19 6.44 8.93
CA LEU A 24 -3.96 7.34 9.79
C LEU A 24 -3.06 8.36 10.51
N LYS A 25 -1.84 7.95 10.93
CA LYS A 25 -0.84 8.88 11.45
C LYS A 25 -0.44 9.93 10.40
N LEU A 26 -0.20 9.53 9.14
CA LEU A 26 0.08 10.46 8.03
C LEU A 26 -1.10 11.42 7.81
N PHE A 27 -2.33 10.88 7.72
CA PHE A 27 -3.54 11.70 7.58
C PHE A 27 -3.66 12.77 8.67
N ARG A 28 -3.35 12.43 9.92
CA ARG A 28 -3.37 13.38 11.06
C ARG A 28 -2.27 14.44 10.97
N VAL A 29 -1.13 14.10 10.37
CA VAL A 29 0.01 14.99 10.17
C VAL A 29 -0.21 15.97 9.01
N CYS A 30 -0.95 15.58 7.97
CA CYS A 30 -1.27 16.45 6.83
C CYS A 30 -2.06 17.70 7.25
N ARG A 31 -1.65 18.86 6.71
CA ARG A 31 -2.47 20.08 6.79
C ARG A 31 -3.75 19.91 5.96
N LYS A 32 -4.84 20.53 6.40
CA LYS A 32 -6.14 20.52 5.72
C LYS A 32 -6.57 21.97 5.56
N ASN A 33 -6.42 22.50 4.36
CA ASN A 33 -6.68 23.89 4.00
C ASN A 33 -6.99 23.97 2.49
N ASP A 34 -7.18 25.18 1.98
CA ASP A 34 -7.55 25.39 0.56
C ASP A 34 -6.45 24.94 -0.41
N GLU A 35 -5.20 24.84 0.05
CA GLU A 35 -4.05 24.35 -0.72
C GLU A 35 -3.86 22.83 -0.65
N GLN A 36 -4.56 22.14 0.26
CA GLN A 36 -4.46 20.69 0.41
C GLN A 36 -5.75 20.06 0.97
N CYS A 37 -6.46 19.37 0.09
CA CYS A 37 -7.63 18.55 0.44
C CYS A 37 -7.17 17.13 0.78
N VAL A 38 -7.59 16.61 1.94
CA VAL A 38 -7.14 15.29 2.43
C VAL A 38 -8.34 14.41 2.72
N TYR A 39 -8.40 13.24 2.09
CA TYR A 39 -9.42 12.21 2.27
C TYR A 39 -8.83 10.98 2.95
N TYR A 40 -9.59 10.38 3.86
CA TYR A 40 -9.23 9.15 4.54
C TYR A 40 -10.31 8.09 4.35
N ASN A 41 -9.89 6.91 3.88
CA ASN A 41 -10.71 5.71 3.85
C ASN A 41 -10.15 4.69 4.85
N ALA A 42 -10.98 4.27 5.81
CA ALA A 42 -10.63 3.29 6.83
C ALA A 42 -10.61 1.84 6.33
N GLY A 43 -11.10 1.58 5.10
CA GLY A 43 -11.31 0.23 4.56
C GLY A 43 -12.48 -0.54 5.21
N ILE A 44 -12.79 -1.70 4.65
CA ILE A 44 -13.88 -2.60 5.13
C ILE A 44 -13.56 -3.21 6.51
N GLY A 45 -14.59 -3.35 7.37
CA GLY A 45 -14.54 -4.10 8.63
C GLY A 45 -14.44 -3.24 9.90
N THR A 46 -14.53 -1.91 9.76
CA THR A 46 -14.20 -0.94 10.82
C THR A 46 -15.42 -0.53 11.66
N ILE A 47 -16.40 -1.41 11.86
CA ILE A 47 -17.54 -1.15 12.75
C ILE A 47 -17.35 -1.92 14.06
N GLY A 48 -17.36 -1.15 15.16
CA GLY A 48 -16.93 -1.53 16.50
C GLY A 48 -17.61 -2.77 17.07
N SER A 49 -16.78 -3.69 17.55
CA SER A 49 -17.14 -4.65 18.59
C SER A 49 -16.07 -4.54 19.69
N SER A 50 -16.52 -4.31 20.92
CA SER A 50 -15.69 -4.03 22.10
C SER A 50 -14.99 -5.26 22.67
N ASP A 51 -14.94 -6.39 21.95
CA ASP A 51 -14.56 -7.69 22.49
C ASP A 51 -13.24 -8.21 21.88
N ALA A 52 -12.24 -8.46 22.74
CA ALA A 52 -10.88 -8.82 22.34
C ALA A 52 -10.80 -10.20 21.67
N TRP A 53 -11.66 -11.14 22.06
CA TRP A 53 -11.77 -12.47 21.45
C TRP A 53 -12.46 -12.43 20.08
N ALA A 54 -13.47 -11.56 19.92
CA ALA A 54 -14.09 -11.31 18.63
C ALA A 54 -13.11 -10.64 17.65
N ARG A 55 -12.25 -9.72 18.13
CA ARG A 55 -11.18 -9.06 17.34
C ARG A 55 -10.15 -10.04 16.78
N TYR A 56 -9.68 -11.02 17.55
CA TYR A 56 -8.71 -12.03 17.08
C TYR A 56 -9.31 -12.93 15.97
N ARG A 57 -10.59 -13.32 16.14
CA ARG A 57 -11.34 -14.03 15.08
C ARG A 57 -11.67 -13.13 13.89
N GLN A 58 -11.99 -11.85 14.09
CA GLN A 58 -12.28 -10.91 13.00
C GLN A 58 -11.05 -10.58 12.15
N ASN A 59 -9.85 -10.41 12.73
CA ASN A 59 -8.64 -10.14 11.94
C ASN A 59 -8.26 -11.31 11.02
N THR A 60 -8.53 -12.55 11.43
CA THR A 60 -8.31 -13.74 10.59
C THR A 60 -9.49 -13.98 9.64
N LYS A 61 -10.73 -13.91 10.12
CA LYS A 61 -11.95 -14.09 9.32
C LYS A 61 -12.15 -12.99 8.28
N ALA A 62 -11.82 -11.72 8.56
CA ALA A 62 -11.89 -10.63 7.61
C ALA A 62 -10.89 -10.81 6.47
N VAL A 63 -9.65 -11.26 6.74
CA VAL A 63 -8.67 -11.60 5.68
C VAL A 63 -9.19 -12.74 4.80
N PHE A 64 -9.93 -13.71 5.38
CA PHE A 64 -10.61 -14.77 4.65
C PHE A 64 -11.88 -14.30 3.89
N GLU A 65 -12.69 -13.40 4.45
CA GLU A 65 -13.88 -12.82 3.81
C GLU A 65 -13.48 -11.87 2.66
N LEU A 66 -12.29 -11.25 2.74
CA LEU A 66 -11.69 -10.39 1.71
C LEU A 66 -11.09 -11.12 0.52
N ALA A 67 -10.87 -12.43 0.65
CA ALA A 67 -10.59 -13.33 -0.45
C ALA A 67 -11.80 -13.53 -1.39
N THR A 68 -12.84 -12.69 -1.29
CA THR A 68 -14.02 -12.75 -2.16
C THR A 68 -14.23 -11.51 -3.04
N GLY A 69 -13.36 -10.50 -2.95
CA GLY A 69 -13.47 -9.25 -3.73
C GLY A 69 -14.64 -8.33 -3.34
N TYR A 70 -15.41 -8.69 -2.30
CA TYR A 70 -16.54 -7.90 -1.82
C TYR A 70 -16.05 -6.58 -1.21
N GLY A 71 -16.57 -5.45 -1.72
CA GLY A 71 -16.32 -4.08 -1.23
C GLY A 71 -15.06 -3.37 -1.76
N LEU A 72 -14.19 -4.03 -2.54
CA LEU A 72 -13.07 -3.37 -3.23
C LEU A 72 -13.56 -2.25 -4.16
N ASP A 73 -14.73 -2.44 -4.77
CA ASP A 73 -15.31 -1.46 -5.68
C ASP A 73 -15.63 -0.15 -4.97
N GLY A 74 -16.20 -0.22 -3.76
CA GLY A 74 -16.43 0.97 -2.92
C GLY A 74 -15.12 1.62 -2.46
N ASP A 75 -14.13 0.80 -2.10
CA ASP A 75 -12.81 1.28 -1.68
C ASP A 75 -12.05 2.02 -2.80
N ILE A 76 -12.35 1.74 -4.07
CA ILE A 76 -11.82 2.47 -5.24
C ILE A 76 -12.72 3.67 -5.61
N LEU A 77 -14.04 3.47 -5.68
CA LEU A 77 -14.97 4.48 -6.18
C LEU A 77 -15.12 5.68 -5.23
N ALA A 78 -15.11 5.47 -3.92
CA ALA A 78 -15.24 6.57 -2.96
C ALA A 78 -14.07 7.57 -3.04
N PRO A 79 -12.79 7.15 -2.97
CA PRO A 79 -11.69 8.09 -3.20
C PRO A 79 -11.63 8.62 -4.63
N TYR A 80 -12.06 7.85 -5.63
CA TYR A 80 -12.15 8.34 -7.02
C TYR A 80 -13.16 9.48 -7.16
N ASP A 81 -14.36 9.35 -6.59
CA ASP A 81 -15.39 10.40 -6.54
C ASP A 81 -14.84 11.65 -5.82
N PHE A 82 -14.17 11.46 -4.68
CA PHE A 82 -13.49 12.56 -3.98
C PHE A 82 -12.49 13.29 -4.88
N ILE A 83 -11.63 12.57 -5.61
CA ILE A 83 -10.68 13.19 -6.54
C ILE A 83 -11.44 13.96 -7.64
N CYS A 84 -12.41 13.34 -8.30
CA CYS A 84 -13.14 13.97 -9.41
C CYS A 84 -13.88 15.25 -9.00
N ARG A 85 -14.43 15.30 -7.78
CA ARG A 85 -15.13 16.49 -7.26
C ARG A 85 -14.20 17.63 -6.88
N ASN A 86 -12.97 17.34 -6.49
CA ASN A 86 -12.04 18.34 -5.96
C ASN A 86 -10.97 18.75 -6.98
N PHE A 87 -10.68 17.92 -7.97
CA PHE A 87 -9.59 18.14 -8.92
C PHE A 87 -9.88 19.28 -9.90
N GLN A 88 -8.91 20.18 -10.01
CA GLN A 88 -8.82 21.20 -11.03
C GLN A 88 -7.50 21.05 -11.80
N GLU A 89 -7.45 21.57 -13.01
CA GLU A 89 -6.23 21.53 -13.81
C GLU A 89 -5.09 22.27 -13.08
N GLY A 90 -3.94 21.61 -12.99
CA GLY A 90 -2.79 22.09 -12.22
C GLY A 90 -2.67 21.51 -10.81
N ASP A 91 -3.71 20.83 -10.29
CA ASP A 91 -3.65 20.13 -9.00
C ASP A 91 -2.76 18.88 -9.05
N GLU A 92 -2.20 18.49 -7.90
CA GLU A 92 -1.34 17.33 -7.76
C GLU A 92 -2.00 16.24 -6.89
N ILE A 93 -2.07 15.00 -7.40
CA ILE A 93 -2.69 13.87 -6.71
C ILE A 93 -1.62 13.07 -5.93
N PHE A 94 -1.83 12.94 -4.62
CA PHE A 94 -1.02 12.15 -3.71
C PHE A 94 -1.85 10.98 -3.18
N LEU A 95 -1.34 9.76 -3.34
CA LEU A 95 -2.01 8.54 -2.93
C LEU A 95 -1.17 7.79 -1.91
N PHE A 96 -1.78 7.43 -0.78
CA PHE A 96 -1.15 6.70 0.30
C PHE A 96 -1.96 5.48 0.70
N GLY A 97 -1.30 4.34 0.91
CA GLY A 97 -1.99 3.20 1.49
C GLY A 97 -1.12 2.14 2.12
N PHE A 98 -1.71 1.34 3.00
CA PHE A 98 -1.05 0.23 3.69
C PHE A 98 -1.75 -1.09 3.37
N SER A 99 -0.99 -2.17 3.16
CA SER A 99 -1.52 -3.52 3.01
C SER A 99 -2.51 -3.64 1.85
N ARG A 100 -3.78 -3.96 2.12
CA ARG A 100 -4.87 -3.90 1.15
C ARG A 100 -5.16 -2.46 0.69
N GLY A 101 -5.12 -1.47 1.58
CA GLY A 101 -5.26 -0.06 1.22
C GLY A 101 -4.17 0.39 0.24
N ALA A 102 -2.96 -0.17 0.34
CA ALA A 102 -1.89 0.02 -0.64
C ALA A 102 -2.26 -0.55 -2.02
N TYR A 103 -2.88 -1.72 -2.06
CA TYR A 103 -3.40 -2.30 -3.30
C TYR A 103 -4.55 -1.44 -3.86
N THR A 104 -5.46 -0.96 -3.01
CA THR A 104 -6.55 -0.06 -3.37
C THR A 104 -6.03 1.21 -4.05
N VAL A 105 -5.04 1.90 -3.48
CA VAL A 105 -4.51 3.12 -4.12
C VAL A 105 -3.74 2.84 -5.41
N ARG A 106 -3.09 1.68 -5.53
CA ARG A 106 -2.48 1.24 -6.80
C ARG A 106 -3.55 0.96 -7.87
N ALA A 107 -4.65 0.31 -7.49
CA ALA A 107 -5.79 0.06 -8.38
C ALA A 107 -6.49 1.36 -8.76
N LEU A 108 -6.67 2.29 -7.82
CA LEU A 108 -7.17 3.64 -8.08
C LEU A 108 -6.28 4.39 -9.07
N ALA A 109 -4.96 4.35 -8.90
CA ALA A 109 -4.01 4.94 -9.85
C ALA A 109 -4.13 4.29 -11.24
N GLY A 110 -4.28 2.96 -11.31
CA GLY A 110 -4.50 2.24 -12.56
C GLY A 110 -5.83 2.59 -13.23
N PHE A 111 -6.87 2.77 -12.42
CA PHE A 111 -8.19 3.21 -12.88
C PHE A 111 -8.14 4.63 -13.46
N ILE A 112 -7.50 5.57 -12.76
CA ILE A 112 -7.27 6.94 -13.25
C ILE A 112 -6.43 6.93 -14.53
N HIS A 113 -5.40 6.07 -14.61
CA HIS A 113 -4.57 5.95 -15.80
C HIS A 113 -5.38 5.54 -17.04
N MET A 114 -6.28 4.56 -16.90
CA MET A 114 -7.04 4.01 -18.02
C MET A 114 -8.30 4.82 -18.37
N ILE A 115 -9.02 5.29 -17.35
CA ILE A 115 -10.30 5.98 -17.52
C ILE A 115 -10.15 7.50 -17.53
N GLY A 116 -9.15 8.05 -16.85
CA GLY A 116 -9.09 9.46 -16.49
C GLY A 116 -10.05 9.81 -15.34
N LEU A 117 -10.19 11.10 -15.07
CA LEU A 117 -11.13 11.68 -14.13
C LEU A 117 -12.43 12.05 -14.86
N LEU A 118 -13.54 11.49 -14.41
CA LEU A 118 -14.85 11.81 -14.94
C LEU A 118 -15.25 13.25 -14.58
N PRO A 119 -15.92 13.98 -15.48
CA PRO A 119 -16.64 15.19 -15.11
C PRO A 119 -17.60 14.90 -13.95
N VAL A 120 -17.78 15.86 -13.04
CA VAL A 120 -18.63 15.69 -11.85
C VAL A 120 -20.06 15.26 -12.23
N ASP A 121 -20.59 15.81 -13.33
CA ASP A 121 -21.93 15.50 -13.86
C ASP A 121 -22.06 14.06 -14.41
N GLN A 122 -20.93 13.37 -14.64
CA GLN A 122 -20.84 12.01 -15.17
C GLN A 122 -20.40 10.99 -14.11
N LEU A 123 -20.37 11.35 -12.83
CA LEU A 123 -19.97 10.40 -11.77
C LEU A 123 -20.95 9.23 -11.59
N ASN A 124 -22.19 9.36 -12.07
CA ASN A 124 -23.17 8.27 -12.08
C ASN A 124 -22.70 7.05 -12.89
N ILE A 125 -21.84 7.24 -13.91
CA ILE A 125 -21.32 6.15 -14.73
C ILE A 125 -20.00 5.54 -14.23
N ALA A 126 -19.44 6.03 -13.12
CA ALA A 126 -18.18 5.54 -12.55
C ALA A 126 -18.20 4.04 -12.22
N ASN A 127 -19.35 3.51 -11.79
CA ASN A 127 -19.54 2.08 -11.56
C ASN A 127 -19.34 1.25 -12.84
N TYR A 128 -19.85 1.72 -13.98
CA TYR A 128 -19.68 1.03 -15.26
C TYR A 128 -18.23 1.12 -15.74
N ALA A 129 -17.59 2.29 -15.55
CA ALA A 129 -16.17 2.47 -15.84
C ALA A 129 -15.30 1.48 -15.05
N LEU A 130 -15.59 1.32 -13.74
CA LEU A 130 -14.85 0.39 -12.89
C LEU A 130 -15.05 -1.07 -13.34
N ARG A 131 -16.27 -1.44 -13.72
CA ARG A 131 -16.54 -2.77 -14.29
C ARG A 131 -15.73 -3.00 -15.58
N ALA A 132 -15.68 -2.03 -16.48
CA ALA A 132 -14.87 -2.11 -17.70
C ALA A 132 -13.36 -2.24 -17.39
N TYR A 133 -12.85 -1.46 -16.43
CA TYR A 133 -11.47 -1.55 -15.95
C TYR A 133 -11.14 -2.93 -15.38
N LYS A 134 -12.02 -3.50 -14.57
CA LYS A 134 -11.86 -4.86 -14.03
C LYS A 134 -11.93 -5.91 -15.15
N GLN A 135 -12.82 -5.72 -16.13
CA GLN A 135 -12.98 -6.65 -17.26
C GLN A 135 -11.75 -6.70 -18.16
N ALA A 136 -11.11 -5.57 -18.42
CA ALA A 136 -9.88 -5.49 -19.21
C ALA A 136 -8.75 -6.36 -18.62
N SER A 137 -8.75 -6.56 -17.30
CA SER A 137 -7.84 -7.48 -16.62
C SER A 137 -8.01 -8.94 -17.05
N TYR A 138 -9.25 -9.35 -17.34
CA TYR A 138 -9.60 -10.74 -17.65
C TYR A 138 -9.37 -11.05 -19.11
N GLU A 139 -9.67 -10.10 -19.99
CA GLU A 139 -9.65 -10.29 -21.43
C GLU A 139 -8.31 -9.91 -22.07
N GLY A 140 -7.48 -9.12 -21.36
CA GLY A 140 -6.26 -8.55 -21.93
C GLY A 140 -6.53 -7.48 -22.99
N ASP A 141 -7.80 -7.07 -23.12
CA ASP A 141 -8.26 -6.04 -24.04
C ASP A 141 -8.50 -4.73 -23.27
N PHE A 142 -7.71 -3.72 -23.61
CA PHE A 142 -7.80 -2.40 -23.01
C PHE A 142 -8.69 -1.43 -23.81
N THR A 143 -9.17 -1.82 -25.01
CA THR A 143 -9.92 -0.94 -25.92
C THR A 143 -11.19 -0.40 -25.28
N VAL A 144 -11.90 -1.21 -24.50
CA VAL A 144 -13.17 -0.85 -23.86
C VAL A 144 -12.99 0.29 -22.85
N PRO A 145 -12.10 0.21 -21.84
CA PRO A 145 -11.78 1.36 -20.97
C PRO A 145 -11.34 2.62 -21.73
N TRP A 146 -10.49 2.47 -22.76
CA TRP A 146 -10.03 3.63 -23.54
C TRP A 146 -11.17 4.28 -24.34
N HIS A 147 -12.09 3.46 -24.86
CA HIS A 147 -13.29 3.97 -25.53
C HIS A 147 -14.22 4.64 -24.54
N PHE A 148 -14.40 4.05 -23.35
CA PHE A 148 -15.17 4.63 -22.27
C PHE A 148 -14.64 6.02 -21.89
N ALA A 149 -13.32 6.17 -21.71
CA ALA A 149 -12.68 7.45 -21.42
C ALA A 149 -12.98 8.52 -22.49
N LYS A 150 -12.95 8.13 -23.77
CA LYS A 150 -13.25 9.04 -24.89
C LYS A 150 -14.71 9.48 -24.91
N VAL A 151 -15.65 8.56 -24.68
CA VAL A 151 -17.10 8.84 -24.74
C VAL A 151 -17.58 9.62 -23.51
N SER A 152 -17.01 9.35 -22.34
CA SER A 152 -17.39 10.01 -21.08
C SER A 152 -16.79 11.41 -20.87
N GLY A 153 -15.92 11.86 -21.79
CA GLY A 153 -15.24 13.15 -21.66
C GLY A 153 -14.26 13.21 -20.49
N SER A 154 -13.75 12.06 -20.04
CA SER A 154 -12.80 11.98 -18.95
C SER A 154 -11.50 12.71 -19.25
N LYS A 155 -10.95 13.35 -18.22
CA LYS A 155 -9.65 14.03 -18.28
C LYS A 155 -8.57 13.15 -17.63
N PRO A 156 -7.55 12.69 -18.36
CA PRO A 156 -6.34 12.12 -17.80
C PRO A 156 -5.78 12.99 -16.68
N ALA A 157 -5.27 12.33 -15.66
CA ALA A 157 -4.60 12.98 -14.54
C ALA A 157 -3.30 12.27 -14.23
N ARG A 158 -2.30 13.06 -13.84
CA ARG A 158 -1.01 12.59 -13.34
C ARG A 158 -1.13 12.30 -11.85
N ILE A 159 -0.50 11.22 -11.42
CA ILE A 159 -0.32 10.91 -10.00
C ILE A 159 1.07 11.42 -9.60
N LYS A 160 1.11 12.48 -8.81
CA LYS A 160 2.36 13.10 -8.33
C LYS A 160 3.15 12.13 -7.49
N PHE A 161 2.49 11.51 -6.51
CA PHE A 161 3.14 10.64 -5.54
C PHE A 161 2.24 9.47 -5.18
N LEU A 162 2.78 8.25 -5.25
CA LEU A 162 2.14 7.03 -4.77
C LEU A 162 3.03 6.37 -3.72
N GLY A 163 2.66 6.55 -2.45
CA GLY A 163 3.37 6.03 -1.29
C GLY A 163 2.65 4.85 -0.66
N VAL A 164 3.33 3.72 -0.53
CA VAL A 164 2.71 2.51 0.02
C VAL A 164 3.55 1.85 1.11
N TRP A 165 2.86 1.30 2.11
CA TRP A 165 3.44 0.38 3.09
C TRP A 165 3.00 -1.04 2.77
N ASP A 166 3.98 -1.92 2.63
CA ASP A 166 3.88 -3.37 2.58
C ASP A 166 2.66 -3.92 1.79
N THR A 167 2.57 -3.57 0.51
CA THR A 167 1.46 -4.00 -0.35
C THR A 167 1.38 -5.52 -0.45
N VAL A 168 0.20 -6.08 -0.12
CA VAL A 168 -0.10 -7.50 -0.30
C VAL A 168 -1.18 -7.68 -1.37
N ALA A 169 -0.94 -8.60 -2.31
CA ALA A 169 -1.91 -8.91 -3.37
C ALA A 169 -2.80 -10.07 -2.91
N SER A 170 -3.94 -9.75 -2.31
CA SER A 170 -4.89 -10.76 -1.83
C SER A 170 -6.32 -10.41 -2.23
N VAL A 171 -6.57 -10.27 -3.54
CA VAL A 171 -7.94 -10.28 -4.07
C VAL A 171 -8.15 -11.63 -4.71
N ILE A 172 -8.67 -12.56 -3.93
CA ILE A 172 -9.23 -13.79 -4.49
C ILE A 172 -10.66 -13.42 -4.91
N VAL A 173 -11.05 -13.78 -6.14
CA VAL A 173 -12.40 -13.52 -6.66
C VAL A 173 -13.09 -14.86 -6.89
N PRO A 174 -14.28 -15.09 -6.33
CA PRO A 174 -15.08 -16.27 -6.62
C PRO A 174 -15.52 -16.22 -8.08
N ARG A 175 -15.27 -17.28 -8.82
CA ARG A 175 -15.71 -17.44 -10.21
C ARG A 175 -16.91 -18.40 -10.22
N PRO A 176 -18.12 -17.96 -10.62
CA PRO A 176 -19.26 -18.87 -10.76
C PRO A 176 -19.00 -20.01 -11.76
N ASP A 177 -18.08 -19.80 -12.71
CA ASP A 177 -17.68 -20.72 -13.77
C ASP A 177 -16.56 -21.71 -13.38
N ARG A 178 -15.91 -21.57 -12.21
CA ARG A 178 -14.79 -22.43 -11.80
C ARG A 178 -14.80 -22.73 -10.30
N PHE A 179 -14.58 -23.99 -9.93
CA PHE A 179 -14.44 -24.43 -8.53
C PHE A 179 -13.18 -23.91 -7.82
N ILE A 180 -12.18 -23.40 -8.58
CA ILE A 180 -10.93 -22.85 -8.02
C ILE A 180 -10.98 -21.33 -8.13
N PRO A 181 -10.85 -20.58 -7.02
CA PRO A 181 -10.91 -19.14 -7.07
C PRO A 181 -9.61 -18.55 -7.65
N GLN A 182 -9.72 -17.44 -8.39
CA GLN A 182 -8.58 -16.82 -9.08
C GLN A 182 -8.06 -15.62 -8.28
N LEU A 183 -6.73 -15.47 -8.22
CA LEU A 183 -6.12 -14.19 -7.80
C LEU A 183 -6.37 -13.15 -8.90
N LEU A 184 -7.21 -12.16 -8.63
CA LEU A 184 -7.39 -11.02 -9.53
C LEU A 184 -6.22 -10.05 -9.35
N THR A 185 -5.49 -9.80 -10.43
CA THR A 185 -4.49 -8.73 -10.48
C THR A 185 -5.00 -7.65 -11.39
N LEU A 186 -5.55 -6.57 -10.82
CA LEU A 186 -6.08 -5.46 -11.59
C LEU A 186 -5.00 -4.79 -12.45
N PRO A 187 -5.37 -4.21 -13.62
CA PRO A 187 -4.41 -3.60 -14.53
C PRO A 187 -3.66 -2.45 -13.87
N TYR A 188 -2.40 -2.28 -14.24
CA TYR A 188 -1.54 -1.18 -13.79
C TYR A 188 -1.32 -1.08 -12.26
N THR A 189 -1.47 -2.18 -11.51
CA THR A 189 -1.20 -2.23 -10.06
C THR A 189 0.26 -2.51 -9.69
N ARG A 190 1.07 -2.91 -10.67
CA ARG A 190 2.52 -3.15 -10.53
C ARG A 190 3.36 -2.32 -11.50
N ARG A 191 2.73 -1.79 -12.56
CA ARG A 191 3.30 -0.86 -13.53
C ARG A 191 2.32 0.26 -13.80
N ASN A 192 2.71 1.52 -13.77
CA ASN A 192 1.80 2.62 -14.11
C ASN A 192 2.56 3.86 -14.61
N PRO A 193 2.46 4.22 -15.90
CA PRO A 193 3.21 5.34 -16.46
C PRO A 193 2.63 6.71 -16.11
N SER A 194 1.46 6.78 -15.46
CA SER A 194 0.89 8.02 -14.93
C SER A 194 1.39 8.38 -13.54
N VAL A 195 2.13 7.48 -12.87
CA VAL A 195 2.76 7.74 -11.58
C VAL A 195 4.14 8.35 -11.82
N GLU A 196 4.41 9.51 -11.23
CA GLU A 196 5.72 10.17 -11.33
C GLU A 196 6.69 9.66 -10.28
N VAL A 197 6.26 9.64 -9.02
CA VAL A 197 7.05 9.24 -7.87
C VAL A 197 6.37 8.08 -7.16
N PHE A 198 7.10 6.98 -7.00
CA PHE A 198 6.65 5.79 -6.31
C PHE A 198 7.56 5.47 -5.12
N ARG A 199 6.96 5.23 -3.96
CA ARG A 199 7.65 4.85 -2.72
C ARG A 199 7.00 3.62 -2.09
N HIS A 200 7.79 2.60 -1.77
CA HIS A 200 7.28 1.41 -1.10
C HIS A 200 8.16 1.02 0.09
N ALA A 201 7.62 1.12 1.30
CA ALA A 201 8.23 0.58 2.50
C ALA A 201 7.86 -0.89 2.66
N MET A 202 8.84 -1.79 2.78
CA MET A 202 8.65 -3.24 2.73
C MET A 202 9.19 -3.94 3.97
N ALA A 203 8.47 -4.93 4.48
CA ALA A 203 8.85 -5.70 5.68
C ALA A 203 9.87 -6.80 5.34
N ILE A 204 10.97 -6.85 6.09
CA ILE A 204 11.98 -7.92 6.02
C ILE A 204 11.45 -9.21 6.67
N ASP A 205 10.82 -9.09 7.84
CA ASP A 205 10.54 -10.24 8.73
C ASP A 205 9.13 -10.83 8.55
N GLU A 206 8.35 -10.36 7.56
CA GLU A 206 7.04 -10.90 7.27
C GLU A 206 7.12 -12.22 6.48
N ASN A 207 6.63 -13.30 7.08
CA ASN A 207 6.78 -14.66 6.56
C ASN A 207 5.46 -15.44 6.39
N ARG A 208 4.30 -14.83 6.67
CA ARG A 208 3.00 -15.50 6.46
C ARG A 208 2.76 -15.73 4.98
N ARG A 209 2.38 -16.95 4.61
CA ARG A 209 2.14 -17.34 3.20
C ARG A 209 1.10 -16.48 2.47
N MET A 210 0.14 -15.91 3.19
CA MET A 210 -0.94 -15.08 2.61
C MET A 210 -0.53 -13.61 2.44
N PHE A 211 0.62 -13.20 2.98
CA PHE A 211 1.13 -11.82 2.99
C PHE A 211 2.34 -11.68 2.04
N ARG A 212 2.26 -12.32 0.86
CA ARG A 212 3.28 -12.19 -0.18
C ARG A 212 3.30 -10.77 -0.73
N LEU A 213 4.50 -10.25 -0.88
CA LEU A 213 4.75 -8.87 -1.21
C LEU A 213 4.46 -8.60 -2.69
N ASN A 214 3.56 -7.66 -2.98
CA ASN A 214 3.29 -7.22 -4.34
C ASN A 214 4.26 -6.11 -4.75
N ARG A 215 5.44 -6.50 -5.25
CA ARG A 215 6.50 -5.55 -5.65
C ARG A 215 6.12 -4.73 -6.87
N TRP A 216 6.52 -3.46 -6.85
CA TRP A 216 6.48 -2.58 -8.01
C TRP A 216 7.59 -2.99 -8.97
N GLU A 217 7.30 -3.01 -10.26
CA GLU A 217 8.27 -3.43 -11.26
C GLU A 217 9.23 -2.26 -11.56
N GLU A 218 10.49 -2.53 -11.85
CA GLU A 218 11.48 -1.47 -12.07
C GLU A 218 12.57 -1.91 -13.05
N PRO A 219 13.03 -1.01 -13.95
CA PRO A 219 12.62 0.39 -14.13
C PRO A 219 11.27 0.54 -14.86
N GLN A 220 10.67 1.74 -14.80
CA GLN A 220 9.46 2.08 -15.57
C GLN A 220 9.56 3.49 -16.18
N PRO A 221 8.89 3.73 -17.32
CA PRO A 221 8.70 5.07 -17.83
C PRO A 221 7.62 5.84 -17.05
N PHE A 222 7.78 7.15 -16.98
CA PHE A 222 6.77 8.12 -16.58
C PHE A 222 6.49 9.06 -17.76
N VAL A 223 5.21 9.29 -18.05
CA VAL A 223 4.76 10.18 -19.13
C VAL A 223 4.15 11.42 -18.50
N LYS A 224 4.88 12.55 -18.56
CA LYS A 224 4.49 13.81 -17.90
C LYS A 224 3.16 14.36 -18.41
N ASN A 225 2.93 14.29 -19.71
CA ASN A 225 1.67 14.65 -20.35
C ASN A 225 1.21 13.50 -21.25
N PRO A 226 0.21 12.71 -20.84
CA PRO A 226 -0.28 11.59 -21.66
C PRO A 226 -0.96 12.04 -22.97
N PHE A 227 -1.25 13.34 -23.12
CA PHE A 227 -1.83 13.91 -24.34
C PHE A 227 -0.81 14.41 -25.35
N ASP A 228 0.42 14.66 -24.89
CA ASP A 228 1.49 15.05 -25.79
C ASP A 228 2.10 13.79 -26.38
N ARG A 229 1.66 13.44 -27.59
CA ARG A 229 2.19 12.29 -28.35
C ARG A 229 3.68 12.41 -28.65
N LYS A 230 4.27 13.60 -28.47
CA LYS A 230 5.71 13.87 -28.64
C LYS A 230 6.46 13.90 -27.30
N ALA A 231 5.77 13.76 -26.17
CA ALA A 231 6.43 13.74 -24.88
C ALA A 231 7.24 12.46 -24.74
N GLU A 232 8.57 12.60 -24.75
CA GLU A 232 9.49 11.52 -24.47
C GLU A 232 9.28 11.00 -23.03
N PRO A 233 9.06 9.69 -22.84
CA PRO A 233 8.95 9.13 -21.51
C PRO A 233 10.25 9.33 -20.74
N VAL A 234 10.15 9.83 -19.51
CA VAL A 234 11.29 9.94 -18.60
C VAL A 234 11.30 8.74 -17.65
N SER A 235 12.42 8.48 -16.98
CA SER A 235 12.43 7.43 -15.94
C SER A 235 11.52 7.83 -14.77
N GLN A 236 10.67 6.91 -14.33
CA GLN A 236 9.89 7.06 -13.11
C GLN A 236 10.84 7.09 -11.90
N ASP A 237 10.56 7.96 -10.92
CA ASP A 237 11.29 7.99 -9.66
C ASP A 237 10.72 6.91 -8.73
N ILE A 238 11.40 5.77 -8.65
CA ILE A 238 11.00 4.59 -7.87
C ILE A 238 12.01 4.38 -6.75
N LYS A 239 11.52 4.28 -5.50
CA LYS A 239 12.28 3.70 -4.39
C LYS A 239 11.46 2.65 -3.65
N GLN A 240 12.05 1.48 -3.46
CA GLN A 240 11.49 0.37 -2.69
C GLN A 240 12.48 0.03 -1.58
N VAL A 241 12.15 0.36 -0.34
CA VAL A 241 13.07 0.31 0.81
C VAL A 241 12.60 -0.74 1.80
N TRP A 242 13.53 -1.57 2.25
CA TRP A 242 13.30 -2.63 3.22
C TRP A 242 13.58 -2.15 4.64
N PHE A 243 12.68 -2.51 5.56
CA PHE A 243 12.73 -2.16 6.97
C PHE A 243 12.60 -3.42 7.84
N ALA A 244 13.26 -3.41 8.99
CA ALA A 244 13.13 -4.46 9.99
C ALA A 244 11.72 -4.46 10.61
N GLY A 245 11.23 -5.64 10.95
CA GLY A 245 9.89 -5.91 11.47
C GLY A 245 8.97 -6.64 10.48
N CYS A 246 7.83 -7.08 10.99
CA CYS A 246 6.78 -7.74 10.21
C CYS A 246 5.83 -6.72 9.54
N HIS A 247 4.78 -7.19 8.88
CA HIS A 247 3.84 -6.35 8.11
C HIS A 247 3.32 -5.10 8.87
N SER A 248 2.89 -5.28 10.11
CA SER A 248 2.34 -4.20 10.95
C SER A 248 3.42 -3.39 11.68
N ASP A 249 4.66 -3.88 11.73
CA ASP A 249 5.82 -3.04 12.09
C ASP A 249 6.16 -2.05 10.97
N ILE A 250 5.68 -2.28 9.74
CA ILE A 250 5.90 -1.34 8.63
C ILE A 250 4.73 -0.41 8.43
N GLY A 251 3.51 -0.94 8.45
CA GLY A 251 2.29 -0.15 8.27
C GLY A 251 1.68 0.42 9.54
N GLY A 252 2.17 0.06 10.72
CA GLY A 252 1.53 0.36 12.00
C GLY A 252 0.34 -0.57 12.31
N GLY A 253 -0.34 -0.29 13.43
CA GLY A 253 -1.49 -1.06 13.92
C GLY A 253 -1.22 -1.87 15.20
N TYR A 254 0.03 -1.92 15.67
CA TYR A 254 0.37 -2.36 17.03
C TYR A 254 0.11 -1.24 18.07
N PRO A 255 0.03 -1.58 19.38
CA PRO A 255 -0.01 -0.58 20.45
C PRO A 255 1.09 0.47 20.30
N GLU A 256 0.82 1.69 20.75
CA GLU A 256 1.71 2.83 20.49
C GLU A 256 3.03 2.70 21.25
N GLU A 257 3.00 2.12 22.45
CA GLU A 257 4.14 1.73 23.28
C GLU A 257 5.10 0.75 22.58
N GLU A 258 4.59 -0.10 21.70
CA GLU A 258 5.35 -1.12 20.96
C GLU A 258 5.71 -0.64 19.54
N SER A 259 5.27 0.56 19.13
CA SER A 259 5.37 1.05 17.74
C SER A 259 6.74 1.63 17.35
N GLY A 260 7.82 1.33 18.08
CA GLY A 260 9.16 1.91 17.86
C GLY A 260 9.71 1.68 16.45
N LEU A 261 9.59 0.45 15.94
CA LEU A 261 10.01 0.09 14.57
C LEU A 261 9.16 0.80 13.51
N ALA A 262 7.83 0.88 13.72
CA ALA A 262 6.89 1.49 12.78
C ALA A 262 7.07 2.99 12.57
N LYS A 263 7.85 3.67 13.40
CA LYS A 263 8.16 5.08 13.20
C LYS A 263 9.12 5.33 12.05
N TYR A 264 10.07 4.43 11.78
CA TYR A 264 11.03 4.60 10.68
C TYR A 264 10.35 4.64 9.30
N PRO A 265 9.51 3.67 8.90
CA PRO A 265 8.84 3.71 7.61
C PRO A 265 7.80 4.83 7.50
N LEU A 266 7.21 5.28 8.62
CA LEU A 266 6.35 6.47 8.63
C LEU A 266 7.16 7.74 8.36
N ASP A 267 8.28 7.90 9.07
CA ASP A 267 9.12 9.09 8.95
C ASP A 267 9.78 9.18 7.58
N TRP A 268 10.30 8.06 7.06
CA TRP A 268 10.85 7.97 5.71
C TRP A 268 9.81 8.37 4.66
N MET A 269 8.60 7.78 4.71
CA MET A 269 7.54 8.12 3.76
C MET A 269 7.16 9.60 3.81
N LEU A 270 7.07 10.18 5.02
CA LEU A 270 6.78 11.60 5.19
C LEU A 270 7.89 12.49 4.63
N ARG A 271 9.17 12.17 4.87
CA ARG A 271 10.31 12.93 4.31
C ARG A 271 10.26 12.91 2.79
N GLU A 272 10.07 11.74 2.19
CA GLU A 272 9.98 11.60 0.73
C GLU A 272 8.77 12.36 0.17
N ALA A 273 7.60 12.28 0.80
CA ALA A 273 6.42 12.99 0.32
C ALA A 273 6.54 14.52 0.49
N ILE A 274 7.12 15.00 1.60
CA ILE A 274 7.37 16.43 1.84
C ILE A 274 8.35 16.99 0.81
N ALA A 275 9.40 16.24 0.47
CA ALA A 275 10.35 16.62 -0.59
C ALA A 275 9.67 16.80 -1.96
N HIS A 276 8.50 16.19 -2.15
CA HIS A 276 7.69 16.27 -3.37
C HIS A 276 6.45 17.17 -3.24
N GLY A 277 6.34 17.96 -2.16
CA GLY A 277 5.32 19.00 -2.01
C GLY A 277 4.17 18.67 -1.06
N LEU A 278 4.17 17.52 -0.36
CA LEU A 278 3.15 17.23 0.65
C LEU A 278 3.23 18.23 1.82
N ASN A 279 2.12 18.91 2.12
CA ASN A 279 2.05 19.89 3.20
C ASN A 279 1.68 19.23 4.54
N VAL A 280 2.53 19.40 5.55
CA VAL A 280 2.35 18.80 6.87
C VAL A 280 2.37 19.85 7.99
N ASN A 281 1.77 19.51 9.14
CA ASN A 281 1.94 20.29 10.35
C ASN A 281 3.22 19.82 11.08
N PRO A 282 4.30 20.62 11.15
CA PRO A 282 5.56 20.19 11.73
C PRO A 282 5.46 19.84 13.22
N ALA A 283 4.63 20.56 13.98
CA ALA A 283 4.42 20.28 15.40
C ALA A 283 3.70 18.93 15.59
N THR A 284 2.67 18.66 14.77
CA THR A 284 1.97 17.37 14.79
C THR A 284 2.89 16.22 14.35
N ARG A 285 3.73 16.43 13.31
CA ARG A 285 4.74 15.44 12.89
C ARG A 285 5.71 15.12 14.02
N ASN A 286 6.31 16.15 14.61
CA ASN A 286 7.26 15.99 15.71
C ASN A 286 6.65 15.25 16.90
N TYR A 287 5.38 15.51 17.19
CA TYR A 287 4.64 14.86 18.27
C TYR A 287 4.29 13.40 17.96
N ILE A 288 3.66 13.11 16.82
CA ILE A 288 3.16 11.76 16.48
C ILE A 288 4.29 10.83 15.99
N VAL A 289 5.22 11.35 15.19
CA VAL A 289 6.21 10.53 14.47
C VAL A 289 7.51 10.43 15.27
N LEU A 290 7.99 11.54 15.81
CA LEU A 290 9.27 11.59 16.53
C LEU A 290 9.10 11.42 18.05
N GLY A 291 7.86 11.28 18.55
CA GLY A 291 7.57 11.10 19.97
C GLY A 291 7.94 12.31 20.84
N LYS A 292 8.10 13.51 20.26
CA LYS A 292 8.44 14.72 21.03
C LYS A 292 7.24 15.13 21.88
N ALA A 293 7.46 15.42 23.16
CA ALA A 293 6.38 15.83 24.06
C ALA A 293 5.65 17.09 23.54
N ARG A 294 4.33 17.13 23.72
CA ARG A 294 3.48 18.30 23.43
C ARG A 294 2.81 18.74 24.72
N MET A 295 2.99 20.00 25.10
CA MET A 295 2.39 20.56 26.30
C MET A 295 0.87 20.34 26.31
N GLY A 296 0.34 19.88 27.44
CA GLY A 296 -1.08 19.62 27.65
C GLY A 296 -1.62 18.32 27.03
N SER A 297 -0.82 17.55 26.29
CA SER A 297 -1.29 16.28 25.74
C SER A 297 -1.20 15.14 26.77
N LYS A 298 -2.31 14.40 26.93
CA LYS A 298 -2.37 13.19 27.77
C LYS A 298 -1.84 11.94 27.06
N VAL A 299 -1.85 11.95 25.72
CA VAL A 299 -1.36 10.83 24.90
C VAL A 299 0.15 10.98 24.74
N ARG A 300 0.88 9.86 24.80
CA ARG A 300 2.32 9.80 24.49
C ARG A 300 2.53 8.93 23.27
N TYR A 301 3.35 9.41 22.35
CA TYR A 301 3.79 8.66 21.19
C TYR A 301 5.23 8.19 21.41
N THR A 302 5.51 6.94 21.08
CA THR A 302 6.85 6.37 21.18
C THR A 302 7.76 6.99 20.14
N LYS A 303 9.03 7.18 20.48
CA LYS A 303 10.06 7.66 19.55
C LYS A 303 10.50 6.51 18.61
N PRO A 304 11.06 6.80 17.42
CA PRO A 304 11.72 5.77 16.62
C PRO A 304 12.80 5.06 17.44
N ASP A 305 12.78 3.73 17.43
CA ASP A 305 13.72 2.90 18.15
C ASP A 305 14.00 1.63 17.35
N HIS A 306 15.23 1.48 16.86
CA HIS A 306 15.64 0.34 16.04
C HIS A 306 15.87 -0.92 16.87
N LEU A 307 15.98 -0.80 18.20
CA LEU A 307 16.11 -1.91 19.13
C LEU A 307 14.77 -2.33 19.75
N ALA A 308 13.66 -1.62 19.45
CA ALA A 308 12.33 -2.03 19.89
C ALA A 308 12.00 -3.46 19.45
N ASP A 309 11.24 -4.19 20.26
CA ASP A 309 10.91 -5.59 19.96
C ASP A 309 10.19 -5.72 18.62
N ALA A 310 10.66 -6.66 17.80
CA ALA A 310 10.00 -6.99 16.54
C ALA A 310 8.83 -7.95 16.81
N HIS A 311 7.68 -7.68 16.21
CA HIS A 311 6.51 -8.51 16.44
C HIS A 311 6.54 -9.78 15.58
N ASN A 312 6.02 -10.88 16.15
CA ASN A 312 5.79 -12.09 15.39
C ASN A 312 4.36 -12.11 14.85
N SER A 313 4.21 -11.85 13.55
CA SER A 313 2.90 -11.87 12.88
C SER A 313 2.35 -13.29 12.64
N LEU A 314 3.21 -14.32 12.64
CA LEU A 314 2.83 -15.73 12.49
C LEU A 314 2.31 -16.34 13.80
N THR A 315 1.18 -15.80 14.24
CA THR A 315 0.45 -16.27 15.42
C THR A 315 -0.10 -17.69 15.23
N ALA A 316 -0.55 -18.31 16.31
CA ALA A 316 -1.13 -19.66 16.28
C ALA A 316 -2.28 -19.83 15.27
N GLY A 317 -3.03 -18.76 14.96
CA GLY A 317 -4.09 -18.78 13.95
C GLY A 317 -3.58 -18.87 12.51
N TRP A 318 -2.37 -18.38 12.22
CA TRP A 318 -1.76 -18.42 10.89
C TRP A 318 -0.97 -19.71 10.63
N ARG A 319 -0.42 -20.33 11.68
CA ARG A 319 0.43 -21.53 11.58
C ARG A 319 -0.20 -22.68 10.77
N PRO A 320 -1.48 -23.04 10.92
CA PRO A 320 -2.07 -24.13 10.14
C PRO A 320 -1.95 -23.91 8.62
N LEU A 321 -2.05 -22.65 8.17
CA LEU A 321 -1.97 -22.33 6.75
C LEU A 321 -0.58 -22.62 6.17
N GLU A 322 0.47 -22.55 6.96
CA GLU A 322 1.85 -22.84 6.52
C GLU A 322 2.09 -24.31 6.17
N TYR A 323 1.17 -25.20 6.57
CA TYR A 323 1.22 -26.64 6.27
C TYR A 323 0.32 -27.06 5.09
N PHE A 324 -0.46 -26.14 4.52
CA PHE A 324 -1.19 -26.43 3.29
C PHE A 324 -0.24 -26.33 2.09
N PRO A 325 -0.22 -27.31 1.16
CA PRO A 325 0.61 -27.21 -0.03
C PRO A 325 0.30 -25.97 -0.89
N LYS A 326 1.33 -25.37 -1.47
CA LYS A 326 1.26 -24.26 -2.45
C LYS A 326 1.90 -24.71 -3.76
N SER A 327 1.38 -24.23 -4.89
CA SER A 327 1.98 -24.52 -6.20
C SER A 327 3.41 -23.96 -6.25
N ALA A 328 4.35 -24.81 -6.70
CA ALA A 328 5.77 -24.45 -6.83
C ALA A 328 6.03 -23.31 -7.83
N LYS A 329 5.04 -22.95 -8.66
CA LYS A 329 5.07 -21.74 -9.51
C LYS A 329 5.21 -20.45 -8.69
N TRP A 330 4.65 -20.44 -7.48
CA TRP A 330 4.64 -19.27 -6.59
C TRP A 330 5.69 -19.40 -5.48
N MET A 331 6.69 -20.25 -5.68
CA MET A 331 7.76 -20.48 -4.71
C MET A 331 8.78 -19.35 -4.82
N GLU A 332 8.99 -18.64 -3.72
CA GLU A 332 9.97 -17.56 -3.64
C GLU A 332 11.29 -18.07 -3.05
N TRP A 333 11.21 -19.02 -2.11
CA TRP A 333 12.36 -19.59 -1.43
C TRP A 333 12.62 -21.04 -1.85
N THR A 334 13.88 -21.42 -2.01
CA THR A 334 14.22 -22.80 -2.40
C THR A 334 13.76 -23.79 -1.33
N ARG A 335 12.74 -24.58 -1.65
CA ARG A 335 12.16 -25.62 -0.79
C ARG A 335 12.02 -26.94 -1.55
N ARG A 336 11.91 -28.05 -0.81
CA ARG A 336 11.65 -29.38 -1.40
C ARG A 336 10.27 -29.39 -2.04
N LYS A 337 10.23 -29.78 -3.32
CA LYS A 337 9.00 -29.90 -4.11
C LYS A 337 8.59 -31.37 -4.22
N PHE A 338 7.29 -31.63 -4.22
CA PHE A 338 6.72 -32.93 -4.54
C PHE A 338 5.48 -32.72 -5.41
N ALA A 339 5.40 -33.40 -6.55
CA ALA A 339 4.29 -33.29 -7.51
C ALA A 339 3.91 -31.84 -7.88
N GLY A 340 4.90 -30.96 -8.10
CA GLY A 340 4.67 -29.55 -8.46
C GLY A 340 4.15 -28.66 -7.31
N MET A 341 4.12 -29.17 -6.08
CA MET A 341 3.70 -28.46 -4.88
C MET A 341 4.85 -28.42 -3.85
N TYR A 342 4.78 -27.48 -2.91
CA TYR A 342 5.70 -27.39 -1.76
C TYR A 342 4.96 -26.91 -0.51
N LEU A 343 5.57 -27.13 0.66
CA LEU A 343 5.09 -26.57 1.92
C LEU A 343 5.78 -25.22 2.18
N PRO A 344 5.03 -24.12 2.37
CA PRO A 344 5.61 -22.79 2.61
C PRO A 344 6.45 -22.72 3.89
N GLN A 345 5.97 -23.27 5.01
CA GLN A 345 6.69 -23.33 6.29
C GLN A 345 7.31 -21.98 6.72
N ALA A 346 6.51 -20.90 6.70
CA ALA A 346 7.00 -19.56 7.04
C ALA A 346 8.19 -19.13 6.17
N GLU A 347 8.13 -19.39 4.86
CA GLU A 347 9.17 -18.97 3.91
C GLU A 347 9.42 -17.44 4.02
N PRO A 348 10.67 -16.99 4.17
CA PRO A 348 10.99 -15.57 4.16
C PRO A 348 10.65 -14.92 2.83
N ARG A 349 10.74 -13.60 2.80
CA ARG A 349 10.67 -12.83 1.57
C ARG A 349 12.02 -12.79 0.89
N VAL A 350 12.01 -12.87 -0.44
CA VAL A 350 13.21 -12.64 -1.24
C VAL A 350 13.49 -11.14 -1.30
N ILE A 351 14.67 -10.76 -0.82
CA ILE A 351 15.22 -9.40 -0.91
C ILE A 351 16.21 -9.38 -2.07
N GLY A 352 16.02 -8.46 -3.03
CA GLY A 352 16.80 -8.41 -4.28
C GLY A 352 16.08 -9.05 -5.47
N GLY A 353 16.80 -9.42 -6.52
CA GLY A 353 16.22 -9.99 -7.74
C GLY A 353 15.46 -8.99 -8.64
N SER A 354 15.55 -7.69 -8.35
CA SER A 354 15.23 -6.64 -9.32
C SER A 354 16.47 -6.21 -10.09
N SER A 355 16.30 -5.33 -11.09
CA SER A 355 17.39 -4.79 -11.91
C SER A 355 18.38 -3.92 -11.14
N ARG A 356 18.11 -3.60 -9.87
CA ARG A 356 18.90 -2.75 -8.99
C ARG A 356 19.22 -3.47 -7.69
N LYS A 357 20.26 -3.00 -7.00
CA LYS A 357 20.57 -3.44 -5.63
C LYS A 357 19.37 -3.16 -4.72
N PRO A 358 19.06 -4.06 -3.77
CA PRO A 358 18.04 -3.78 -2.78
C PRO A 358 18.47 -2.59 -1.91
N ILE A 359 17.52 -1.75 -1.51
CA ILE A 359 17.76 -0.63 -0.61
C ILE A 359 17.29 -1.03 0.79
N ILE A 360 18.20 -1.06 1.75
CA ILE A 360 17.89 -1.34 3.16
C ILE A 360 17.89 -0.02 3.93
N HIS A 361 16.87 0.21 4.75
CA HIS A 361 16.85 1.40 5.60
C HIS A 361 17.92 1.30 6.69
N LYS A 362 18.59 2.42 7.00
CA LYS A 362 19.65 2.52 8.00
C LYS A 362 19.24 1.92 9.34
N SER A 363 18.00 2.09 9.76
CA SER A 363 17.50 1.51 11.02
C SER A 363 17.57 -0.02 11.09
N ALA A 364 17.41 -0.72 9.96
CA ALA A 364 17.54 -2.18 9.92
C ALA A 364 19.01 -2.61 9.99
N VAL A 365 19.91 -1.84 9.37
CA VAL A 365 21.37 -2.03 9.48
C VAL A 365 21.84 -1.76 10.91
N ASP A 366 21.40 -0.66 11.51
CA ASP A 366 21.73 -0.30 12.90
C ASP A 366 21.20 -1.38 13.87
N ARG A 367 19.98 -1.91 13.65
CA ARG A 367 19.44 -3.06 14.42
C ARG A 367 20.33 -4.29 14.29
N LYS A 368 20.72 -4.66 13.08
CA LYS A 368 21.60 -5.82 12.84
C LYS A 368 22.96 -5.67 13.53
N ASN A 369 23.50 -4.46 13.58
CA ASN A 369 24.79 -4.18 14.23
C ASN A 369 24.68 -4.04 15.75
N GLY A 370 23.50 -3.67 16.28
CA GLY A 370 23.26 -3.38 17.70
C GLY A 370 22.50 -4.47 18.46
N SER A 371 22.18 -5.60 17.84
CA SER A 371 21.42 -6.70 18.46
C SER A 371 21.70 -8.04 17.76
N ASP A 372 21.13 -9.14 18.27
CA ASP A 372 21.20 -10.48 17.65
C ASP A 372 20.28 -10.62 16.42
N TYR A 373 19.86 -9.51 15.80
CA TYR A 373 18.98 -9.50 14.64
C TYR A 373 19.73 -9.91 13.37
N ASP A 374 19.53 -11.17 12.95
CA ASP A 374 20.16 -11.73 11.76
C ASP A 374 19.18 -12.61 10.94
N PRO A 375 18.22 -12.01 10.22
CA PRO A 375 17.25 -12.79 9.46
C PRO A 375 17.92 -13.43 8.22
N GLU A 376 17.54 -14.66 7.89
CA GLU A 376 18.19 -15.46 6.82
C GLU A 376 18.08 -14.84 5.42
N ASN A 377 17.16 -13.89 5.22
CA ASN A 377 16.96 -13.17 3.97
C ASN A 377 17.62 -11.78 3.94
N PHE A 378 18.39 -11.39 4.95
CA PHE A 378 19.13 -10.13 4.93
C PHE A 378 20.20 -10.17 3.81
N PRO A 379 20.20 -9.25 2.84
CA PRO A 379 21.13 -9.30 1.72
C PRO A 379 22.56 -8.98 2.15
N THR A 380 23.54 -9.53 1.43
CA THR A 380 24.96 -9.21 1.61
C THR A 380 25.43 -8.00 0.78
N ASP A 381 24.79 -7.75 -0.36
CA ASP A 381 25.02 -6.59 -1.22
C ASP A 381 23.75 -5.73 -1.32
N PHE A 382 23.81 -4.50 -0.81
CA PHE A 382 22.68 -3.59 -0.74
C PHE A 382 23.14 -2.13 -0.63
N ASP A 383 22.26 -1.23 -1.05
CA ASP A 383 22.41 0.21 -0.79
C ASP A 383 21.68 0.58 0.50
N THR A 384 22.11 1.68 1.15
CA THR A 384 21.49 2.15 2.41
C THR A 384 20.81 3.50 2.23
N GLU A 385 19.62 3.67 2.81
CA GLU A 385 18.86 4.93 2.85
C GLU A 385 18.53 5.33 4.29
N SER A 386 18.50 6.64 4.61
CA SER A 386 18.46 7.18 5.99
C SER A 386 17.24 8.02 6.35
#